data_AF-A0A959E693-F1
#
_entry.id   AF-A0A959E693-F1
#
_cell.length_a   1.000
_cell.length_b   1.000
_cell.length_c   1.000
_cell.angle_alpha   90.00
_cell.angle_beta   90.00
_cell.angle_gamma   90.00
#
_symmetry.space_group_name_H-M   'P 1'
#
loop_
_entity.id
_entity.type
_entity.pdbx_description
1 polymer ?
#
loop_
_entity_poly.entity_id
_entity_poly.type
_entity_poly.pdbx_seq_one_letter_code
_entity_poly.pdbx_strand_id
1 'polypeptide(L)'
;MAKTPSARLYDLIHSLTGTEKRHFKLYAREGDNKYNLLFDAMEKQDVFDDYALQELVYPGENIQSRKYSELKAYLYDLILQSL
;
A
#
# COMPACT_ATOMS: atom_id res chain seq x y z
N MET A 1 -4.43 -17.75 -12.94
CA MET A 1 -3.20 -17.37 -12.20
C MET A 1 -3.62 -16.41 -11.11
N ALA A 2 -3.58 -16.82 -9.85
CA ALA A 2 -3.95 -15.94 -8.75
C ALA A 2 -2.85 -14.87 -8.62
N LYS A 3 -3.11 -13.65 -9.12
CA LYS A 3 -2.22 -12.51 -8.86
C LYS A 3 -2.05 -12.42 -7.33
N THR A 4 -0.80 -12.46 -6.87
CA THR A 4 -0.45 -12.30 -5.45
C THR A 4 -1.19 -11.08 -4.88
N PRO A 5 -1.72 -11.12 -3.65
CA PRO A 5 -2.49 -10.01 -3.07
C PRO A 5 -1.82 -8.63 -3.23
N SER A 6 -0.49 -8.60 -3.23
CA SER A 6 0.32 -7.39 -3.37
C SER A 6 0.30 -6.78 -4.78
N ALA A 7 0.23 -7.61 -5.82
CA ALA A 7 0.08 -7.13 -7.19
C ALA A 7 -1.30 -6.50 -7.41
N ARG A 8 -2.35 -7.05 -6.78
CA ARG A 8 -3.70 -6.45 -6.85
C ARG A 8 -3.76 -5.08 -6.18
N LEU A 9 -3.08 -4.92 -5.04
CA LEU A 9 -2.98 -3.63 -4.37
C LEU A 9 -2.22 -2.60 -5.23
N TYR A 10 -1.10 -3.00 -5.83
CA TYR A 10 -0.34 -2.15 -6.75
C TYR A 10 -1.19 -1.72 -7.96
N ASP A 11 -1.86 -2.68 -8.61
CA ASP A 11 -2.75 -2.43 -9.75
C ASP A 11 -3.89 -1.47 -9.36
N LEU A 12 -4.48 -1.66 -8.17
CA LEU A 12 -5.54 -0.78 -7.64
C LEU A 12 -5.02 0.65 -7.49
N ILE A 13 -3.90 0.87 -6.80
CA ILE A 13 -3.32 2.20 -6.57
C ILE A 13 -3.04 2.92 -7.91
N HIS A 14 -2.57 2.20 -8.93
CA HIS A 14 -2.29 2.77 -10.26
C HIS A 14 -3.55 3.05 -11.08
N SER A 15 -4.65 2.36 -10.79
CA SER A 15 -5.95 2.61 -11.43
C SER A 15 -6.67 3.85 -10.90
N LEU A 16 -6.30 4.34 -9.71
CA LEU A 16 -6.93 5.52 -9.11
C LEU A 16 -6.61 6.81 -9.86
N THR A 17 -7.62 7.65 -10.03
CA THR A 17 -7.47 9.03 -10.49
C THR A 17 -6.75 9.90 -9.44
N GLY A 18 -6.14 11.01 -9.87
CA GLY A 18 -5.49 11.93 -8.93
C GLY A 18 -6.42 12.46 -7.82
N THR A 19 -7.71 12.61 -8.12
CA THR A 19 -8.72 13.02 -7.13
C THR A 19 -8.97 11.93 -6.10
N GLU A 20 -9.15 10.68 -6.52
CA GLU A 20 -9.33 9.53 -5.62
C GLU A 20 -8.10 9.32 -4.73
N LYS A 21 -6.89 9.43 -5.30
CA LYS A 21 -5.65 9.34 -4.50
C LYS A 21 -5.56 10.45 -3.46
N ARG A 22 -5.92 11.69 -3.82
CA ARG A 22 -5.95 12.81 -2.86
C ARG A 22 -7.01 12.59 -1.78
N HIS A 23 -8.19 12.11 -2.16
CA HIS A 23 -9.27 11.81 -1.23
C HIS A 23 -8.85 10.72 -0.23
N PHE A 24 -8.29 9.61 -0.72
CA PHE A 24 -7.71 8.56 0.12
C PHE A 24 -6.67 9.11 1.10
N LYS A 25 -5.71 9.94 0.64
CA LYS A 25 -4.70 10.54 1.53
C LYS A 25 -5.32 11.44 2.61
N LEU A 26 -6.43 12.13 2.32
CA LEU A 26 -7.16 12.90 3.32
C LEU A 26 -7.94 12.01 4.29
N TYR A 27 -8.52 10.93 3.80
CA TYR A 27 -9.21 9.92 4.62
C TYR A 27 -8.25 9.19 5.57
N ALA A 28 -7.08 8.79 5.07
CA ALA A 28 -6.06 8.06 5.82
C ALA A 28 -5.20 8.95 6.76
N ARG A 29 -5.43 10.26 6.80
CA ARG A 29 -4.67 11.21 7.65
C ARG A 29 -4.81 10.96 9.15
N GLU A 30 -5.86 10.26 9.59
CA GLU A 30 -6.06 9.89 11.00
C GLU A 30 -5.43 8.53 11.37
N GLY A 31 -4.81 7.83 10.40
CA GLY A 31 -4.22 6.49 10.59
C GLY A 31 -2.69 6.46 10.75
N ASP A 32 -2.16 5.27 11.05
CA ASP A 32 -0.73 4.98 11.20
C ASP A 32 0.07 5.36 9.92
N ASN A 33 1.22 6.00 10.10
CA ASN A 33 2.06 6.58 9.04
C ASN A 33 2.49 5.52 7.98
N LYS A 34 2.52 4.25 8.37
CA LYS A 34 2.93 3.13 7.50
C LYS A 34 2.02 2.91 6.29
N TYR A 35 0.71 3.15 6.41
CA TYR A 35 -0.22 3.01 5.29
C TYR A 35 0.00 4.07 4.21
N ASN A 36 0.13 5.32 4.64
CA ASN A 36 0.41 6.45 3.75
C ASN A 36 1.79 6.29 3.10
N LEU A 37 2.79 5.85 3.88
CA LEU A 37 4.13 5.57 3.36
C LEU A 37 4.12 4.48 2.28
N LEU A 38 3.45 3.35 2.55
CA LEU A 38 3.36 2.25 1.59
C LEU A 38 2.59 2.68 0.33
N PHE A 39 1.48 3.41 0.50
CA PHE A 39 0.70 3.94 -0.62
C PHE A 39 1.55 4.83 -1.53
N ASP A 40 2.24 5.82 -0.94
CA ASP A 40 3.09 6.75 -1.67
C ASP A 40 4.25 6.05 -2.38
N ALA A 41 4.84 5.05 -1.74
CA ALA A 41 5.93 4.28 -2.31
C ALA A 41 5.46 3.41 -3.48
N MET A 42 4.32 2.74 -3.34
CA MET A 42 3.70 1.97 -4.43
C MET A 42 3.32 2.89 -5.59
N GLU A 43 2.68 4.03 -5.32
CA GLU A 43 2.29 5.02 -6.34
C GLU A 43 3.47 5.51 -7.21
N LYS A 44 4.66 5.62 -6.61
CA LYS A 44 5.87 6.14 -7.29
C LYS A 44 6.68 5.07 -8.02
N GLN A 45 6.40 3.79 -7.80
CA GLN A 45 7.13 2.71 -8.45
C GLN A 45 6.55 2.44 -9.83
N ASP A 46 7.36 2.58 -10.89
CA ASP A 46 6.98 2.14 -12.24
C ASP A 46 6.99 0.61 -12.39
N VAL A 47 7.82 -0.07 -11.58
CA VAL A 47 7.94 -1.53 -11.53
C VAL A 47 7.76 -1.98 -10.10
N PHE A 48 6.82 -2.91 -9.89
CA PHE A 48 6.48 -3.42 -8.57
C PHE A 48 7.63 -4.22 -7.95
N ASP A 49 8.19 -3.71 -6.84
CA ASP A 49 9.21 -4.38 -6.04
C ASP A 49 8.74 -4.51 -4.57
N ASP A 50 8.15 -5.66 -4.25
CA ASP A 50 7.59 -5.93 -2.92
C ASP A 50 8.66 -5.98 -1.82
N TYR A 51 9.90 -6.35 -2.16
CA TYR A 51 11.00 -6.42 -1.20
C TYR A 51 11.46 -5.00 -0.82
N ALA A 52 11.65 -4.13 -1.81
CA ALA A 52 12.00 -2.73 -1.56
C ALA A 52 10.92 -1.99 -0.74
N LEU A 53 9.64 -2.29 -1.01
CA LEU A 53 8.51 -1.73 -0.24
C LEU A 53 8.51 -2.23 1.21
N GLN A 54 8.80 -3.52 1.43
CA GLN A 54 8.89 -4.08 2.78
C GLN A 54 10.02 -3.42 3.59
N GLU A 55 11.22 -3.31 3.01
CA GLU A 55 12.37 -2.67 3.65
C GLU A 55 12.11 -1.19 3.96
N LEU A 56 11.36 -0.48 3.09
CA LEU A 56 11.01 0.92 3.32
C LEU A 56 10.09 1.11 4.54
N VAL A 57 9.10 0.23 4.72
CA VAL A 57 8.09 0.39 5.77
C VAL A 57 8.56 -0.15 7.13
N TYR A 58 9.51 -1.08 7.11
CA TYR A 58 10.04 -1.76 8.29
C TYR A 58 11.57 -1.95 8.19
N PRO A 59 12.34 -0.84 8.20
CA PRO A 59 13.77 -0.89 7.95
C PRO A 59 14.51 -1.66 9.05
N GLY A 60 15.28 -2.68 8.67
CA GLY A 60 16.09 -3.47 9.60
C GLY A 60 15.30 -4.34 10.59
N GLU A 61 13.97 -4.42 10.43
CA GLU A 61 13.15 -5.33 11.20
C GLU A 61 13.18 -6.71 10.55
N ASN A 62 13.50 -7.76 11.32
CA ASN A 62 13.29 -9.13 10.89
C ASN A 62 11.80 -9.47 11.06
N ILE A 63 10.98 -8.88 10.20
CA ILE A 63 9.54 -8.95 10.32
C ILE A 63 9.08 -10.37 10.00
N GLN A 64 8.14 -10.87 10.78
CA GLN A 64 7.33 -11.99 10.34
C GLN A 64 6.54 -11.55 9.09
N SER A 65 6.70 -12.27 7.98
CA SER A 65 6.03 -12.03 6.68
C SER A 65 4.52 -11.76 6.79
N ARG A 66 3.90 -12.25 7.87
CA ARG A 66 2.51 -11.99 8.25
C ARG A 66 2.20 -10.51 8.49
N LYS A 67 3.03 -9.75 9.23
CA LYS A 67 2.73 -8.34 9.55
C LYS A 67 2.66 -7.47 8.30
N TYR A 68 3.61 -7.66 7.38
CA TYR A 68 3.63 -6.92 6.12
C TYR A 68 2.46 -7.33 5.20
N SER A 69 2.07 -8.61 5.23
CA SER A 69 0.87 -9.07 4.53
C SER A 69 -0.42 -8.47 5.09
N GLU A 70 -0.54 -8.37 6.41
CA GLU A 70 -1.66 -7.70 7.09
C GLU A 70 -1.70 -6.21 6.73
N LEU A 71 -0.56 -5.51 6.79
CA LEU A 71 -0.48 -4.10 6.37
C LEU A 71 -1.00 -3.89 4.94
N LYS A 72 -0.61 -4.75 3.99
CA LYS A 72 -1.09 -4.69 2.60
C LYS A 72 -2.59 -4.94 2.49
N ALA A 73 -3.12 -5.92 3.23
CA ALA A 73 -4.55 -6.22 3.23
C ALA A 73 -5.38 -5.04 3.80
N TYR A 74 -4.96 -4.49 4.93
CA TYR A 74 -5.62 -3.32 5.53
C TYR A 74 -5.53 -2.09 4.62
N LEU A 75 -4.38 -1.85 3.96
CA LEU A 75 -4.26 -0.75 3.00
C LEU A 75 -5.25 -0.91 1.85
N TYR A 76 -5.39 -2.12 1.31
CA TYR A 76 -6.35 -2.41 0.25
C TYR A 76 -7.79 -2.08 0.69
N ASP A 77 -8.18 -2.52 1.88
CA ASP A 77 -9.52 -2.27 2.42
C ASP A 77 -9.76 -0.78 2.68
N LEU A 78 -8.77 -0.05 3.22
CA LEU A 78 -8.86 1.39 3.45
C LEU A 78 -9.02 2.17 2.14
N ILE A 79 -8.32 1.76 1.07
CA ILE A 79 -8.49 2.38 -0.24
C ILE A 79 -9.93 2.18 -0.70
N LEU A 80 -10.45 0.94 -0.66
CA LEU A 80 -11.83 0.66 -1.07
C LEU A 80 -12.89 1.40 -0.25
N GLN A 81 -12.67 1.60 1.05
CA GLN A 81 -13.56 2.38 1.91
C GLN A 81 -13.55 3.88 1.62
N SER A 82 -12.49 4.36 0.96
CA SER A 82 -12.32 5.77 0.62
C SER A 82 -12.80 6.15 -0.78
N LEU A 83 -13.17 5.18 -1.62
CA LEU A 83 -13.73 5.41 -2.97
C LEU A 83 -15.24 5.68 -2.88
#